data_AF-A0A8R1DF22-F1
#
_entry.id   AF-A0A8R1DF22-F1
#
_cell.length_a   1.000
_cell.length_b   1.000
_cell.length_c   1.000
_cell.angle_alpha   90.00
_cell.angle_beta   90.00
_cell.angle_gamma   90.00
#
_symmetry.space_group_name_H-M   'P 1'
#
loop_
_entity.id
_entity.type
_entity.pdbx_description
1 polymer ?
#
loop_
_entity_poly.entity_id
_entity_poly.type
_entity_poly.pdbx_seq_one_letter_code
_entity_poly.pdbx_strand_id
1 'polypeptide(L)'
;MQEKEAIPLIDTNLDDVPNPITLEYCNRHSKLWKNRAEESTVFFFDYKTKKSSETLNWEVLRQLKLSKKWGVIRHPYILNYVNQKLVDCALFYTCHILAFLMFFLLLAWHIFSRNLIKDWIITVFVAVFSMFLVLKGTIKAIYKRRLETQAERDQENQAHSKSLSNPSSAFSKWFVISMAFNFLTYAATLAYIWFPTVFAYDDYHEEQKKLITWFLPIIAIVSAWSNLLYIMRKSPFGIYIFMMTRILRSFAHIATIWIPTLITFSFAFLLIMRDTGVKPWPLIDQQTENMTMVQTMLIILQAITKTSTMMIGEVDANDILDTNQWIPSILVLVFEIITVILLMNLMVSLAVGDVNYLKNTAQDKLLKIKVNFVIEALQLSELHPFNQLFTLHTKKTQSVMIIHDNGDYFTTDRGFPNDAAETCDESFKINMSDAGVRLRIRTARGVKHGIIRNCEIECVETSVSGIPVLVENPDADKYECSDNCLDTYSKWLIGLDLAGYLDM
;
A
#
# COMPACT_ATOMS: atom_id res chain seq x y z
N MET A 1 -53.61 -29.61 -16.16
CA MET A 1 -52.89 -29.54 -14.86
C MET A 1 -51.44 -29.86 -15.16
N GLN A 2 -50.43 -29.01 -15.03
CA GLN A 2 -50.28 -27.66 -14.51
C GLN A 2 -49.01 -27.08 -15.19
N GLU A 3 -49.17 -25.92 -15.83
CA GLU A 3 -48.34 -24.73 -15.63
C GLU A 3 -46.81 -24.87 -15.74
N LYS A 4 -46.30 -24.67 -16.96
CA LYS A 4 -44.93 -24.22 -17.22
C LYS A 4 -44.84 -22.74 -16.85
N GLU A 5 -44.16 -22.41 -15.75
CA GLU A 5 -43.72 -21.04 -15.48
C GLU A 5 -42.76 -20.60 -16.60
N ALA A 6 -43.16 -19.53 -17.29
CA ALA A 6 -42.38 -18.87 -18.31
C ALA A 6 -41.20 -18.14 -17.66
N ILE A 7 -39.99 -18.53 -18.04
CA ILE A 7 -38.78 -17.74 -17.83
C ILE A 7 -38.88 -16.51 -18.74
N PRO A 8 -38.78 -15.27 -18.24
CA PRO A 8 -38.78 -14.11 -19.11
C PRO A 8 -37.46 -14.10 -19.90
N LEU A 9 -37.58 -14.29 -21.22
CA LEU A 9 -36.54 -14.02 -22.19
C LEU A 9 -36.17 -12.54 -22.09
N ILE A 10 -35.00 -12.27 -21.50
CA ILE A 10 -34.34 -10.98 -21.63
C ILE A 10 -33.85 -10.89 -23.07
N ASP A 11 -34.57 -10.09 -23.86
CA ASP A 11 -34.23 -9.71 -25.22
C ASP A 11 -32.90 -8.92 -25.19
N THR A 12 -31.78 -9.61 -25.41
CA THR A 12 -30.47 -8.97 -25.57
C THR A 12 -30.40 -8.38 -26.98
N ASN A 13 -30.97 -7.18 -27.14
CA ASN A 13 -30.67 -6.32 -28.28
C ASN A 13 -29.16 -6.06 -28.34
N LEU A 14 -28.60 -6.23 -29.53
CA LEU A 14 -27.18 -6.22 -29.87
C LEU A 14 -26.51 -4.82 -29.83
N ASP A 15 -27.12 -3.83 -29.17
CA ASP A 15 -26.63 -2.43 -29.12
C ASP A 15 -26.06 -2.00 -27.75
N ASP A 16 -26.08 -2.86 -26.72
CA ASP A 16 -25.63 -2.54 -25.36
C ASP A 16 -24.20 -3.10 -25.07
N VAL A 17 -23.26 -2.93 -26.01
CA VAL A 17 -21.82 -3.01 -25.64
C VAL A 17 -21.50 -1.73 -24.89
N PRO A 18 -21.15 -1.76 -23.59
CA PRO A 18 -20.74 -0.54 -22.89
C PRO A 18 -19.54 0.02 -23.65
N ASN A 19 -19.67 1.24 -24.19
CA ASN A 19 -18.53 1.91 -24.79
C ASN A 19 -17.35 1.82 -23.82
N PRO A 20 -16.17 1.38 -24.26
CA PRO A 20 -15.04 1.23 -23.36
C PRO A 20 -14.80 2.57 -22.67
N ILE A 21 -14.73 2.59 -21.33
CA ILE A 21 -14.41 3.82 -20.60
C ILE A 21 -12.99 4.24 -21.01
N THR A 22 -12.93 5.22 -21.91
CA THR A 22 -11.72 5.88 -22.39
C THR A 22 -11.51 7.19 -21.64
N LEU A 23 -10.34 7.81 -21.83
CA LEU A 23 -10.08 9.14 -21.30
C LEU A 23 -11.09 10.16 -21.87
N GLU A 24 -11.40 10.06 -23.17
CA GLU A 24 -12.38 10.91 -23.85
C GLU A 24 -13.79 10.79 -23.25
N TYR A 25 -14.21 9.56 -22.90
CA TYR A 25 -15.46 9.34 -22.17
C TYR A 25 -15.44 10.09 -20.82
N CYS A 26 -14.37 9.93 -20.04
CA CYS A 26 -14.25 10.62 -18.76
C CYS A 26 -14.28 12.15 -18.91
N ASN A 27 -13.59 12.70 -19.92
CA ASN A 27 -13.55 14.13 -20.19
C ASN A 27 -14.94 14.67 -20.57
N ARG A 28 -15.69 13.95 -21.42
CA ARG A 28 -17.05 14.34 -21.82
C ARG A 28 -18.05 14.34 -20.65
N HIS A 29 -17.84 13.46 -19.68
CA HIS A 29 -18.68 13.34 -18.48
C HIS A 29 -18.16 14.14 -17.28
N SER A 30 -17.20 15.05 -17.51
CA SER A 30 -16.63 15.92 -16.49
C SER A 30 -16.64 17.38 -16.93
N LYS A 31 -16.89 18.31 -16.01
CA LYS A 31 -16.72 19.75 -16.25
C LYS A 31 -15.94 20.38 -15.11
N LEU A 32 -15.15 21.39 -15.43
CA LEU A 32 -14.28 22.09 -14.48
C LEU A 32 -14.75 23.54 -14.33
N TRP A 33 -14.82 24.04 -13.11
CA TRP A 33 -14.98 25.46 -12.85
C TRP A 33 -13.93 25.90 -11.83
N LYS A 34 -13.22 27.00 -12.12
CA LYS A 34 -12.19 27.54 -11.21
C LYS A 34 -12.73 28.80 -10.54
N ASN A 35 -12.94 28.73 -9.22
CA ASN A 35 -13.34 29.87 -8.43
C ASN A 35 -12.10 30.67 -8.02
N ARG A 36 -11.83 31.78 -8.73
CA ARG A 36 -10.71 32.68 -8.39
C ARG A 36 -10.92 33.46 -7.08
N ALA A 37 -12.16 33.56 -6.58
CA ALA A 37 -12.46 34.34 -5.38
C ALA A 37 -12.27 33.52 -4.08
N GLU A 38 -12.49 32.20 -4.14
CA GLU A 38 -12.38 31.30 -2.98
C GLU A 38 -11.20 30.32 -3.09
N GLU A 39 -10.27 30.56 -4.02
CA GLU A 39 -9.08 29.71 -4.24
C GLU A 39 -9.45 28.21 -4.26
N SER A 40 -10.46 27.88 -5.06
CA SER A 40 -11.00 26.53 -5.14
C SER A 40 -11.34 26.11 -6.57
N THR A 41 -11.23 24.81 -6.81
CA THR A 41 -11.52 24.18 -8.08
C THR A 41 -12.70 23.21 -7.91
N VAL A 42 -13.74 23.42 -8.69
CA VAL A 42 -14.99 22.64 -8.66
C VAL A 42 -15.05 21.74 -9.89
N PHE A 43 -15.28 20.45 -9.66
CA PHE A 43 -15.50 19.44 -10.68
C PHE A 43 -16.95 18.97 -10.65
N PHE A 44 -17.59 18.94 -11.81
CA PHE A 44 -18.92 18.35 -12.01
C PHE A 44 -18.78 17.04 -12.78
N PHE A 45 -19.52 16.02 -12.37
CA PHE A 45 -19.44 14.67 -12.92
C PHE A 45 -20.83 14.10 -13.22
N ASP A 46 -20.98 13.52 -14.41
CA ASP A 46 -22.19 12.81 -14.79
C ASP A 46 -22.03 11.29 -14.62
N TYR A 47 -22.66 10.76 -13.59
CA TYR A 47 -22.69 9.32 -13.27
C TYR A 47 -23.99 8.62 -13.72
N LYS A 48 -24.95 9.35 -14.31
CA LYS A 48 -26.27 8.79 -14.61
C LYS A 48 -26.26 8.02 -15.94
N THR A 49 -26.79 6.79 -15.91
CA THR A 49 -27.18 6.07 -17.13
C THR A 49 -28.69 6.18 -17.38
N LYS A 50 -29.13 5.93 -18.63
CA LYS A 50 -30.55 5.90 -19.03
C LYS A 50 -31.41 4.92 -18.20
N LYS A 51 -30.80 3.92 -17.54
CA LYS A 51 -31.48 2.86 -16.77
C LYS A 51 -31.37 3.05 -15.25
N SER A 52 -31.06 4.25 -14.75
CA SER A 52 -30.94 4.57 -13.31
C SER A 52 -29.81 3.87 -12.53
N SER A 53 -28.95 3.10 -13.20
CA SER A 53 -27.71 2.55 -12.62
C SER A 53 -26.54 3.52 -12.77
N GLU A 54 -25.59 3.49 -11.84
CA GLU A 54 -24.32 4.23 -11.97
C GLU A 54 -23.54 3.71 -13.20
N THR A 55 -22.88 4.62 -13.94
CA THR A 55 -22.01 4.28 -15.09
C THR A 55 -20.80 3.44 -14.69
N LEU A 56 -20.35 3.56 -13.43
CA LEU A 56 -19.15 2.92 -12.90
C LEU A 56 -19.52 1.77 -11.96
N ASN A 57 -19.02 0.57 -12.28
CA ASN A 57 -19.12 -0.63 -11.46
C ASN A 57 -17.73 -1.23 -11.18
N TRP A 58 -17.65 -2.16 -10.22
CA TRP A 58 -16.38 -2.83 -9.87
C TRP A 58 -15.77 -3.59 -11.06
N GLU A 59 -16.60 -4.11 -11.97
CA GLU A 59 -16.15 -4.81 -13.18
C GLU A 59 -15.33 -3.88 -14.08
N VAL A 60 -15.81 -2.64 -14.26
CA VAL A 60 -15.16 -1.63 -15.09
C VAL A 60 -13.83 -1.19 -14.46
N LEU A 61 -13.82 -0.92 -13.15
CA LEU A 61 -12.58 -0.63 -12.41
C LEU A 61 -11.56 -1.76 -12.52
N ARG A 62 -12.03 -3.01 -12.48
CA ARG A 62 -11.17 -4.19 -12.61
C ARG A 62 -10.63 -4.35 -14.03
N GLN A 63 -11.43 -4.11 -15.07
CA GLN A 63 -10.98 -4.12 -16.45
C GLN A 63 -9.93 -3.03 -16.72
N LEU A 64 -10.14 -1.81 -16.20
CA LEU A 64 -9.15 -0.71 -16.30
C LEU A 64 -7.84 -1.08 -15.61
N LYS A 65 -7.91 -1.75 -14.45
CA LYS A 65 -6.74 -2.25 -13.74
C LYS A 65 -6.02 -3.36 -14.50
N LEU A 66 -6.75 -4.34 -15.05
CA LEU A 66 -6.17 -5.47 -15.81
C LEU A 66 -5.53 -4.99 -17.11
N SER A 67 -6.14 -4.03 -17.79
CA SER A 67 -5.60 -3.38 -18.99
C SER A 67 -4.48 -2.37 -18.69
N LYS A 68 -4.10 -2.19 -17.42
CA LYS A 68 -3.04 -1.26 -16.95
C LYS A 68 -3.27 0.20 -17.40
N LYS A 69 -4.52 0.60 -17.65
CA LYS A 69 -4.91 1.98 -18.04
C LYS A 69 -4.93 2.92 -16.84
N TRP A 70 -3.80 3.05 -16.14
CA TRP A 70 -3.70 3.88 -14.92
C TRP A 70 -3.92 5.37 -15.17
N GLY A 71 -3.63 5.88 -16.37
CA GLY A 71 -3.95 7.25 -16.76
C GLY A 71 -5.45 7.54 -16.71
N VAL A 72 -6.29 6.58 -17.08
CA VAL A 72 -7.76 6.71 -16.98
C VAL A 72 -8.23 6.63 -15.52
N ILE A 73 -7.63 5.75 -14.71
CA ILE A 73 -7.96 5.61 -13.27
C ILE A 73 -7.61 6.87 -12.47
N ARG A 74 -6.55 7.59 -12.87
CA ARG A 74 -6.14 8.86 -12.27
C ARG A 74 -7.03 10.04 -12.66
N HIS A 75 -7.95 9.86 -13.61
CA HIS A 75 -8.87 10.92 -13.99
C HIS A 75 -9.78 11.30 -12.80
N PRO A 76 -10.03 12.60 -12.54
CA PRO A 76 -10.85 13.07 -11.41
C PRO A 76 -12.21 12.35 -11.29
N TYR A 77 -12.87 12.10 -12.42
CA TYR A 77 -14.13 11.33 -12.52
C TYR A 77 -14.08 9.97 -11.80
N ILE A 78 -13.02 9.19 -12.02
CA ILE A 78 -12.85 7.86 -11.42
C ILE A 78 -12.33 7.97 -9.99
N LEU A 79 -11.41 8.90 -9.74
CA LEU A 79 -10.88 9.13 -8.38
C LEU A 79 -11.98 9.54 -7.41
N ASN A 80 -12.92 10.39 -7.83
CA ASN A 80 -14.08 10.77 -7.01
C ASN A 80 -14.92 9.55 -6.63
N TYR A 81 -15.28 8.74 -7.63
CA TYR A 81 -16.06 7.52 -7.42
C TYR A 81 -15.35 6.57 -6.43
N VAL A 82 -14.06 6.31 -6.65
CA VAL A 82 -13.25 5.47 -5.77
C VAL A 82 -13.18 6.07 -4.36
N ASN A 83 -13.01 7.38 -4.25
CA ASN A 83 -12.92 8.07 -2.96
C ASN A 83 -14.20 7.95 -2.13
N GLN A 84 -15.36 8.17 -2.75
CA GLN A 84 -16.64 8.07 -2.06
C GLN A 84 -16.90 6.63 -1.56
N LYS A 85 -16.65 5.62 -2.41
CA LYS A 85 -16.78 4.22 -2.00
C LYS A 85 -15.75 3.82 -0.92
N LEU A 86 -14.57 4.44 -0.90
CA LEU A 86 -13.59 4.27 0.20
C LEU A 86 -14.12 4.84 1.52
N VAL A 87 -14.66 6.06 1.48
CA VAL A 87 -15.22 6.76 2.65
C VAL A 87 -16.39 5.96 3.23
N ASP A 88 -17.27 5.40 2.39
CA ASP A 88 -18.34 4.52 2.86
C ASP A 88 -17.82 3.24 3.54
N CYS A 89 -16.62 2.76 3.16
CA CYS A 89 -15.95 1.61 3.81
C CYS A 89 -15.20 1.98 5.10
N ALA A 90 -15.12 3.26 5.47
CA ALA A 90 -14.25 3.72 6.56
C ALA A 90 -14.64 3.13 7.92
N LEU A 91 -15.94 3.00 8.21
CA LEU A 91 -16.41 2.41 9.47
C LEU A 91 -15.97 0.94 9.59
N PHE A 92 -16.19 0.14 8.56
CA PHE A 92 -15.74 -1.26 8.52
C PHE A 92 -14.22 -1.37 8.72
N TYR A 93 -13.46 -0.50 8.04
CA TYR A 93 -12.01 -0.46 8.18
C TYR A 93 -11.57 -0.02 9.60
N THR A 94 -12.28 0.92 10.23
CA THR A 94 -12.05 1.35 11.61
C THR A 94 -12.28 0.21 12.60
N CYS A 95 -13.39 -0.51 12.48
CA CYS A 95 -13.67 -1.69 13.30
C CYS A 95 -12.58 -2.76 13.13
N HIS A 96 -12.09 -2.95 11.91
CA HIS A 96 -11.00 -3.89 11.64
C HIS A 96 -9.68 -3.46 12.29
N ILE A 97 -9.31 -2.18 12.25
CA ILE A 97 -8.14 -1.66 12.98
C ILE A 97 -8.31 -1.85 14.49
N LEU A 98 -9.46 -1.45 15.03
CA LEU A 98 -9.76 -1.55 16.45
C LEU A 98 -9.68 -3.00 16.94
N ALA A 99 -10.19 -3.96 16.18
CA ALA A 99 -10.12 -5.37 16.52
C ALA A 99 -8.67 -5.89 16.61
N PHE A 100 -7.82 -5.55 15.65
CA PHE A 100 -6.41 -5.94 15.69
C PHE A 100 -5.60 -5.19 16.74
N LEU A 101 -5.97 -3.94 17.05
CA LEU A 101 -5.40 -3.20 18.18
C LEU A 101 -5.78 -3.87 19.50
N MET A 102 -7.05 -4.24 19.68
CA MET A 102 -7.53 -4.96 20.86
C MET A 102 -6.81 -6.31 21.01
N PHE A 103 -6.64 -7.04 19.91
CA PHE A 103 -5.85 -8.28 19.88
C PHE A 103 -4.41 -8.09 20.38
N PHE A 104 -3.74 -7.07 19.86
CA PHE A 104 -2.38 -6.73 20.25
C PHE A 104 -2.30 -6.35 21.74
N LEU A 105 -3.25 -5.54 22.22
CA LEU A 105 -3.34 -5.16 23.64
C LEU A 105 -3.65 -6.36 24.55
N LEU A 106 -4.49 -7.31 24.11
CA LEU A 106 -4.78 -8.55 24.84
C LEU A 106 -3.53 -9.41 24.97
N LEU A 107 -2.72 -9.55 23.90
CA LEU A 107 -1.44 -10.25 23.94
C LEU A 107 -0.47 -9.55 24.90
N ALA A 108 -0.36 -8.22 24.83
CA ALA A 108 0.49 -7.46 25.75
C ALA A 108 0.05 -7.60 27.22
N TRP A 109 -1.26 -7.61 27.48
CA TRP A 109 -1.80 -7.83 28.82
C TRP A 109 -1.52 -9.25 29.33
N HIS A 110 -1.57 -10.26 28.47
CA HIS A 110 -1.28 -11.63 28.85
C HIS A 110 0.18 -11.82 29.31
N ILE A 111 1.14 -11.01 28.83
CA ILE A 111 2.55 -11.04 29.29
C ILE A 111 2.67 -10.70 30.77
N PHE A 112 1.94 -9.69 31.25
CA PHE A 112 2.06 -9.20 32.63
C PHE A 112 1.42 -10.13 33.66
N SER A 113 0.37 -10.87 33.27
CA SER A 113 -0.26 -11.85 34.16
C SER A 113 -0.98 -12.92 33.36
N ARG A 114 -0.68 -14.18 33.68
CA ARG A 114 -1.29 -15.33 33.03
C ARG A 114 -2.52 -15.79 33.80
N ASN A 115 -3.67 -15.81 33.13
CA ASN A 115 -4.95 -16.22 33.70
C ASN A 115 -5.70 -17.09 32.70
N LEU A 116 -6.30 -18.20 33.15
CA LEU A 116 -7.08 -19.10 32.29
C LEU A 116 -8.21 -18.39 31.53
N ILE A 117 -8.84 -17.38 32.13
CA ILE A 117 -9.87 -16.57 31.48
C ILE A 117 -9.31 -15.82 30.26
N LYS A 118 -8.10 -15.26 30.37
CA LYS A 118 -7.45 -14.55 29.26
C LYS A 118 -7.10 -15.52 28.13
N ASP A 119 -6.65 -16.71 28.48
CA ASP A 119 -6.28 -17.77 27.52
C ASP A 119 -7.49 -18.17 26.68
N TRP A 120 -8.65 -18.32 27.33
CA TRP A 120 -9.93 -18.55 26.66
C TRP A 120 -10.34 -17.37 25.77
N ILE A 121 -10.27 -16.14 26.26
CA ILE A 121 -10.63 -14.94 25.48
C ILE A 121 -9.76 -14.83 24.22
N ILE A 122 -8.45 -14.99 24.34
CA ILE A 122 -7.54 -14.90 23.19
C ILE A 122 -7.76 -16.07 22.22
N THR A 123 -8.00 -17.28 22.73
CA THR A 123 -8.30 -18.45 21.88
C THR A 123 -9.59 -18.26 21.09
N VAL A 124 -10.68 -17.79 21.73
CA VAL A 124 -11.95 -17.48 21.07
C VAL A 124 -11.75 -16.38 20.02
N PHE A 125 -11.00 -15.33 20.37
CA PHE A 125 -10.68 -14.25 19.44
C PHE A 125 -9.94 -14.80 18.20
N VAL A 126 -8.86 -15.57 18.39
CA VAL A 126 -8.10 -16.16 17.28
C VAL A 126 -8.97 -17.11 16.44
N ALA A 127 -9.84 -17.90 17.05
CA ALA A 127 -10.74 -18.80 16.33
C ALA A 127 -11.72 -18.02 15.42
N VAL A 128 -12.35 -16.96 15.95
CA VAL A 128 -13.27 -16.11 15.18
C VAL A 128 -12.55 -15.43 14.01
N PHE A 129 -11.39 -14.83 14.25
CA PHE A 129 -10.63 -14.14 13.19
C PHE A 129 -10.01 -15.10 12.16
N SER A 130 -9.64 -16.32 12.58
CA SER A 130 -9.23 -17.39 11.67
C SER A 130 -10.39 -17.81 10.76
N MET A 131 -11.61 -17.94 11.30
CA MET A 131 -12.81 -18.23 10.50
C MET A 131 -13.06 -17.13 9.46
N PHE A 132 -12.99 -15.85 9.84
CA PHE A 132 -13.11 -14.73 8.90
C PHE A 132 -12.03 -14.73 7.82
N LEU A 133 -10.79 -15.11 8.17
CA LEU A 133 -9.70 -15.22 7.22
C LEU A 133 -9.94 -16.34 6.20
N VAL A 134 -10.42 -17.50 6.65
CA VAL A 134 -10.81 -18.62 5.77
C VAL A 134 -11.98 -18.20 4.88
N LEU A 135 -13.00 -17.55 5.43
CA LEU A 135 -14.15 -17.04 4.67
C LEU A 135 -13.71 -16.04 3.58
N LYS A 136 -12.81 -15.10 3.91
CA LYS A 136 -12.23 -14.17 2.95
C LYS A 136 -11.46 -14.91 1.85
N GLY A 137 -10.73 -15.97 2.21
CA GLY A 137 -10.02 -16.84 1.26
C GLY A 137 -10.95 -17.58 0.31
N THR A 138 -12.02 -18.18 0.83
CA THR A 138 -13.01 -18.93 0.03
C THR A 138 -13.79 -18.02 -0.90
N ILE A 139 -14.23 -16.83 -0.43
CA ILE A 139 -14.91 -15.83 -1.27
C ILE A 139 -14.03 -15.44 -2.46
N LYS A 140 -12.76 -15.14 -2.20
CA LYS A 140 -11.83 -14.76 -3.27
C LYS A 140 -11.58 -15.90 -4.27
N ALA A 141 -11.55 -17.14 -3.79
CA ALA A 141 -11.44 -18.32 -4.64
C ALA A 141 -12.69 -18.54 -5.51
N ILE A 142 -13.89 -18.39 -4.93
CA ILE A 142 -15.17 -18.51 -5.64
C ILE A 142 -15.27 -17.48 -6.76
N TYR A 143 -14.94 -16.23 -6.48
CA TYR A 143 -14.95 -15.18 -7.50
C TYR A 143 -13.98 -15.47 -8.64
N LYS A 144 -12.74 -15.86 -8.30
CA LYS A 144 -11.75 -16.25 -9.30
C LYS A 144 -12.29 -17.36 -10.22
N ARG A 145 -12.94 -18.38 -9.66
CA ARG A 145 -13.53 -19.47 -10.43
C ARG A 145 -14.68 -19.00 -11.32
N ARG A 146 -15.59 -18.16 -10.83
CA ARG A 146 -16.68 -17.58 -11.64
C ARG A 146 -16.15 -16.82 -12.85
N LEU A 147 -15.05 -16.09 -12.65
CA LEU A 147 -14.41 -15.29 -13.69
C LEU A 147 -13.69 -16.13 -14.73
N GLU A 148 -13.01 -17.20 -14.31
CA GLU A 148 -12.44 -18.19 -15.23
C GLU A 148 -13.55 -18.83 -16.08
N THR A 149 -14.67 -19.19 -15.45
CA THR A 149 -15.84 -19.77 -16.14
C THR A 149 -16.50 -18.76 -17.12
N GLN A 150 -16.47 -17.47 -16.81
CA GLN A 150 -16.98 -16.43 -17.71
C GLN A 150 -16.02 -16.19 -18.88
N ALA A 151 -14.72 -16.14 -18.63
CA ALA A 151 -13.71 -16.02 -19.68
C ALA A 151 -13.73 -17.21 -20.65
N GLU A 152 -13.93 -18.44 -20.14
CA GLU A 152 -14.09 -19.63 -20.98
C GLU A 152 -15.33 -19.53 -21.89
N ARG A 153 -16.47 -19.07 -21.35
CA ARG A 153 -17.69 -18.82 -22.14
C ARG A 153 -17.51 -17.72 -23.19
N ASP A 154 -16.84 -16.63 -22.83
CA ASP A 154 -16.57 -15.53 -23.77
C ASP A 154 -15.61 -15.97 -24.88
N GLN A 155 -14.64 -16.84 -24.56
CA GLN A 155 -13.71 -17.42 -25.53
C GLN A 155 -14.38 -18.42 -26.46
N GLU A 156 -15.34 -19.21 -25.98
CA GLU A 156 -16.18 -20.09 -26.81
C GLU A 156 -17.05 -19.26 -27.78
N ASN A 157 -17.63 -18.15 -27.30
CA ASN A 157 -18.41 -17.22 -28.13
C ASN A 157 -17.54 -16.42 -29.12
N GLN A 158 -16.26 -16.16 -28.82
CA GLN A 158 -15.30 -15.46 -29.69
C GLN A 158 -14.41 -16.39 -30.53
N ALA A 159 -14.61 -17.71 -30.47
CA ALA A 159 -13.82 -18.69 -31.20
C ALA A 159 -13.88 -18.55 -32.74
N HIS A 160 -14.71 -17.64 -33.28
CA HIS A 160 -14.66 -17.31 -34.70
C HIS A 160 -13.58 -16.27 -35.10
N SER A 161 -12.90 -15.59 -34.17
CA SER A 161 -11.76 -14.74 -34.52
C SER A 161 -10.68 -14.64 -33.43
N LYS A 162 -9.53 -15.27 -33.73
CA LYS A 162 -8.19 -15.08 -33.15
C LYS A 162 -7.96 -15.47 -31.68
N SER A 163 -7.14 -16.53 -31.57
CA SER A 163 -6.25 -16.84 -30.46
C SER A 163 -5.48 -15.59 -29.98
N LEU A 164 -5.72 -15.16 -28.74
CA LEU A 164 -4.75 -14.35 -28.00
C LEU A 164 -4.79 -14.62 -26.49
N SER A 165 -3.62 -15.04 -25.99
CA SER A 165 -3.10 -15.00 -24.62
C SER A 165 -3.84 -15.74 -23.50
N ASN A 166 -3.15 -16.77 -22.99
CA ASN A 166 -3.37 -17.46 -21.72
C ASN A 166 -3.86 -16.53 -20.58
N PRO A 167 -4.93 -16.89 -19.85
CA PRO A 167 -5.27 -16.26 -18.58
C PRO A 167 -4.35 -16.79 -17.46
N SER A 168 -3.02 -16.69 -17.64
CA SER A 168 -2.10 -16.99 -16.55
C SER A 168 -1.91 -15.74 -15.70
N SER A 169 -2.56 -15.70 -14.53
CA SER A 169 -1.77 -15.47 -13.32
C SER A 169 -2.51 -15.97 -12.08
N ALA A 170 -1.80 -16.80 -11.33
CA ALA A 170 -2.16 -17.33 -10.03
C ALA A 170 -2.77 -16.26 -9.10
N PHE A 171 -3.43 -16.71 -8.01
CA PHE A 171 -3.69 -15.84 -6.86
C PHE A 171 -2.54 -14.88 -6.67
N SER A 172 -2.85 -13.58 -6.50
CA SER A 172 -1.81 -12.57 -6.27
C SER A 172 -0.82 -13.13 -5.25
N LYS A 173 0.45 -13.32 -5.65
CA LYS A 173 1.44 -13.99 -4.80
C LYS A 173 1.47 -13.36 -3.40
N TRP A 174 1.29 -12.05 -3.36
CA TRP A 174 1.16 -11.24 -2.15
C TRP A 174 -0.06 -11.56 -1.29
N PHE A 175 -1.19 -11.93 -1.89
CA PHE A 175 -2.36 -12.39 -1.15
C PHE A 175 -2.08 -13.72 -0.44
N VAL A 176 -1.48 -14.69 -1.12
CA VAL A 176 -1.13 -15.99 -0.53
C VAL A 176 -0.11 -15.82 0.60
N ILE A 177 0.95 -15.04 0.35
CA ILE A 177 1.98 -14.73 1.37
C ILE A 177 1.35 -14.06 2.59
N SER A 178 0.48 -13.07 2.39
CA SER A 178 -0.19 -12.36 3.48
C SER A 178 -1.15 -13.27 4.25
N MET A 179 -1.87 -14.15 3.57
CA MET A 179 -2.76 -15.12 4.20
C MET A 179 -1.98 -16.15 5.02
N ALA A 180 -0.88 -16.68 4.46
CA ALA A 180 0.02 -17.59 5.15
C ALA A 180 0.65 -16.93 6.39
N PHE A 181 1.09 -15.68 6.28
CA PHE A 181 1.67 -14.95 7.40
C PHE A 181 0.67 -14.75 8.54
N ASN A 182 -0.58 -14.36 8.24
CA ASN A 182 -1.62 -14.25 9.28
C ASN A 182 -1.95 -15.59 9.93
N PHE A 183 -2.01 -16.67 9.15
CA PHE A 183 -2.22 -18.02 9.70
C PHE A 183 -1.06 -18.44 10.62
N LEU A 184 0.18 -18.14 10.21
CA LEU A 184 1.37 -18.37 11.03
C LEU A 184 1.33 -17.56 12.33
N THR A 185 0.88 -16.30 12.29
CA THR A 185 0.69 -15.48 13.50
C THR A 185 -0.31 -16.13 14.44
N TYR A 186 -1.47 -16.55 13.93
CA TYR A 186 -2.51 -17.19 14.73
C TYR A 186 -2.06 -18.53 15.32
N ALA A 187 -1.36 -19.35 14.53
CA ALA A 187 -0.76 -20.59 14.99
C ALA A 187 0.30 -20.33 16.08
N ALA A 188 1.18 -19.33 15.91
CA ALA A 188 2.17 -18.95 16.90
C ALA A 188 1.52 -18.45 18.20
N THR A 189 0.42 -17.70 18.11
CA THR A 189 -0.31 -17.22 19.30
C THR A 189 -1.04 -18.33 20.04
N LEU A 190 -1.63 -19.29 19.33
CA LEU A 190 -2.23 -20.47 19.95
C LEU A 190 -1.17 -21.35 20.61
N ALA A 191 -0.05 -21.57 19.91
CA ALA A 191 1.09 -22.28 20.47
C ALA A 191 1.60 -21.57 21.73
N TYR A 192 1.73 -20.24 21.71
CA TYR A 192 2.16 -19.46 22.87
C TYR A 192 1.27 -19.67 24.11
N ILE A 193 -0.05 -19.65 23.93
CA ILE A 193 -1.01 -19.77 25.06
C ILE A 193 -1.02 -21.19 25.63
N TRP A 194 -1.07 -22.18 24.74
CA TRP A 194 -1.33 -23.57 25.13
C TRP A 194 -0.06 -24.37 25.42
N PHE A 195 1.07 -24.08 24.78
CA PHE A 195 2.30 -24.85 24.98
C PHE A 195 2.73 -24.95 26.45
N PRO A 196 2.72 -23.88 27.25
CA PRO A 196 3.15 -24.03 28.64
C PRO A 196 2.13 -24.78 29.50
N THR A 197 0.88 -24.97 29.05
CA THR A 197 -0.07 -25.90 29.72
C THR A 197 0.18 -27.35 29.33
N VAL A 198 0.50 -27.60 28.06
CA VAL A 198 0.81 -28.95 27.55
C VAL A 198 2.14 -29.45 28.14
N PHE A 199 3.16 -28.60 28.18
CA PHE A 199 4.46 -28.94 28.74
C PHE A 199 4.49 -29.03 30.27
N ALA A 200 3.43 -28.63 30.97
CA ALA A 200 3.32 -28.85 32.42
C ALA A 200 3.00 -30.31 32.77
N TYR A 201 2.60 -31.14 31.80
CA TYR A 201 2.28 -32.56 32.01
C TYR A 201 3.47 -33.51 31.82
N ASP A 202 4.63 -33.01 31.40
CA ASP A 202 5.82 -33.81 31.10
C ASP A 202 7.06 -33.07 31.64
N ASP A 203 8.02 -33.78 32.24
CA ASP A 203 9.24 -33.21 32.82
C ASP A 203 10.48 -33.32 31.89
N TYR A 204 10.33 -33.91 30.69
CA TYR A 204 11.47 -34.11 29.79
C TYR A 204 11.99 -32.81 29.13
N HIS A 205 13.31 -32.59 29.08
CA HIS A 205 14.01 -31.45 28.43
C HIS A 205 13.61 -30.02 28.90
N GLU A 206 13.77 -29.72 30.19
CA GLU A 206 13.45 -28.43 30.81
C GLU A 206 14.14 -27.21 30.15
N GLU A 207 15.41 -27.33 29.76
CA GLU A 207 16.17 -26.25 29.08
C GLU A 207 15.58 -25.89 27.70
N GLN A 208 15.19 -26.90 26.93
CA GLN A 208 14.56 -26.69 25.61
C GLN A 208 13.15 -26.10 25.76
N LYS A 209 12.39 -26.55 26.76
CA LYS A 209 11.07 -26.00 27.10
C LYS A 209 11.18 -24.53 27.46
N LYS A 210 12.16 -24.15 28.28
CA LYS A 210 12.43 -22.76 28.64
C LYS A 210 12.77 -21.93 27.40
N LEU A 211 13.67 -22.42 26.54
CA LEU A 211 14.02 -21.72 25.31
C LEU A 211 12.79 -21.50 24.40
N ILE A 212 12.02 -22.55 24.11
CA ILE A 212 10.83 -22.47 23.25
C ILE A 212 9.78 -21.52 23.86
N THR A 213 9.53 -21.62 25.16
CA THR A 213 8.55 -20.80 25.89
C THR A 213 8.93 -19.31 25.90
N TRP A 214 10.23 -18.98 25.82
CA TRP A 214 10.69 -17.59 25.77
C TRP A 214 10.65 -17.01 24.34
N PHE A 215 11.02 -17.79 23.32
CA PHE A 215 11.02 -17.30 21.94
C PHE A 215 9.62 -17.15 21.33
N LEU A 216 8.72 -18.06 21.67
CA LEU A 216 7.37 -18.12 21.09
C LEU A 216 6.52 -16.85 21.34
N PRO A 217 6.45 -16.27 22.56
CA PRO A 217 5.81 -14.98 22.79
C PRO A 217 6.42 -13.85 21.95
N ILE A 218 7.75 -13.78 21.86
CA ILE A 218 8.44 -12.74 21.09
C ILE A 218 8.00 -12.79 19.62
N ILE A 219 8.01 -13.99 19.03
CA ILE A 219 7.58 -14.20 17.64
C ILE A 219 6.10 -13.84 17.49
N ALA A 220 5.23 -14.27 18.42
CA ALA A 220 3.81 -13.99 18.39
C ALA A 220 3.51 -12.48 18.44
N ILE A 221 4.16 -11.73 19.34
CA ILE A 221 3.97 -10.29 19.53
C ILE A 221 4.51 -9.50 18.33
N VAL A 222 5.73 -9.78 17.88
CA VAL A 222 6.35 -9.11 16.73
C VAL A 222 5.53 -9.38 15.46
N SER A 223 5.01 -10.60 15.30
CA SER A 223 4.14 -10.96 14.19
C SER A 223 2.77 -10.28 14.26
N ALA A 224 2.16 -10.17 15.46
CA ALA A 224 0.91 -9.44 15.67
C ALA A 224 1.08 -7.94 15.38
N TRP A 225 2.16 -7.32 15.85
CA TRP A 225 2.51 -5.93 15.53
C TRP A 225 2.72 -5.72 14.02
N SER A 226 3.42 -6.64 13.37
CA SER A 226 3.63 -6.59 11.91
C SER A 226 2.31 -6.67 11.14
N ASN A 227 1.36 -7.50 11.59
CA ASN A 227 0.01 -7.55 11.03
C ASN A 227 -0.76 -6.25 11.24
N LEU A 228 -0.63 -5.61 12.40
CA LEU A 228 -1.24 -4.31 12.66
C LEU A 228 -0.72 -3.25 11.68
N LEU A 229 0.60 -3.17 11.46
CA LEU A 229 1.19 -2.30 10.44
C LEU A 229 0.67 -2.63 9.03
N TYR A 230 0.55 -3.92 8.69
CA TYR A 230 0.01 -4.34 7.40
C TYR A 230 -1.41 -3.85 7.18
N ILE A 231 -2.24 -3.84 8.21
CA ILE A 231 -3.62 -3.32 8.12
C ILE A 231 -3.58 -1.80 7.96
N MET A 232 -2.80 -1.10 8.79
CA MET A 232 -2.66 0.36 8.76
C MET A 232 -2.11 0.91 7.45
N ARG A 233 -1.55 0.07 6.56
CA ARG A 233 -1.02 0.52 5.26
C ARG A 233 -2.03 1.22 4.34
N LYS A 234 -3.33 1.09 4.56
CA LYS A 234 -4.36 1.77 3.76
C LYS A 234 -4.71 3.17 4.30
N SER A 235 -4.28 3.45 5.53
CA SER A 235 -4.48 4.72 6.22
C SER A 235 -3.51 5.80 5.70
N PRO A 236 -3.61 7.08 6.11
CA PRO A 236 -2.60 8.09 5.79
C PRO A 236 -1.19 7.67 6.21
N PHE A 237 -1.05 6.84 7.26
CA PHE A 237 0.24 6.28 7.68
C PHE A 237 0.84 5.27 6.67
N GLY A 238 0.04 4.83 5.70
CA GLY A 238 0.46 3.88 4.67
C GLY A 238 1.64 4.35 3.83
N ILE A 239 1.75 5.65 3.59
CA ILE A 239 2.91 6.23 2.88
C ILE A 239 4.18 5.88 3.66
N TYR A 240 4.24 6.20 4.95
CA TYR A 240 5.40 5.91 5.81
C TYR A 240 5.68 4.41 5.92
N ILE A 241 4.65 3.56 6.00
CA ILE A 241 4.83 2.10 6.05
C ILE A 241 5.46 1.58 4.74
N PHE A 242 5.05 2.09 3.57
CA PHE A 242 5.68 1.73 2.31
C PHE A 242 7.11 2.27 2.17
N MET A 243 7.34 3.50 2.63
CA MET A 243 8.68 4.08 2.70
C MET A 243 9.59 3.19 3.55
N MET A 244 9.19 2.88 4.78
CA MET A 244 9.91 2.00 5.71
C MET A 244 10.15 0.61 5.11
N THR A 245 9.14 -0.02 4.51
CA THR A 245 9.29 -1.36 3.90
C THR A 245 10.32 -1.36 2.76
N ARG A 246 10.35 -0.29 1.96
CA ARG A 246 11.34 -0.15 0.88
C ARG A 246 12.73 0.16 1.44
N ILE A 247 12.84 0.99 2.47
CA ILE A 247 14.11 1.22 3.19
C ILE A 247 14.63 -0.08 3.78
N LEU A 248 13.78 -0.87 4.44
CA LEU A 248 14.14 -2.18 4.99
C LEU A 248 14.59 -3.17 3.92
N ARG A 249 13.94 -3.17 2.74
CA ARG A 249 14.37 -3.98 1.61
C ARG A 249 15.72 -3.53 1.05
N SER A 250 15.94 -2.22 0.94
CA SER A 250 17.23 -1.65 0.53
C SER A 250 18.33 -2.04 1.52
N PHE A 251 18.04 -1.90 2.81
CA PHE A 251 18.91 -2.33 3.89
C PHE A 251 19.20 -3.84 3.81
N ALA A 252 18.21 -4.69 3.54
CA ALA A 252 18.44 -6.13 3.38
C ALA A 252 19.41 -6.47 2.22
N HIS A 253 19.41 -5.69 1.14
CA HIS A 253 20.40 -5.84 0.08
C HIS A 253 21.82 -5.50 0.58
N ILE A 254 21.97 -4.36 1.26
CA ILE A 254 23.25 -3.92 1.86
C ILE A 254 23.69 -4.89 2.97
N ALA A 255 22.73 -5.48 3.69
CA ALA A 255 22.97 -6.42 4.78
C ALA A 255 23.78 -7.64 4.31
N THR A 256 23.75 -7.96 3.02
CA THR A 256 24.56 -9.03 2.42
C THR A 256 26.07 -8.77 2.53
N ILE A 257 26.51 -7.51 2.52
CA ILE A 257 27.91 -7.12 2.76
C ILE A 257 28.15 -6.94 4.27
N TRP A 258 27.14 -6.38 4.94
CA TRP A 258 27.21 -6.04 6.35
C TRP A 258 27.33 -7.26 7.28
N ILE A 259 26.49 -8.28 7.10
CA ILE A 259 26.43 -9.46 7.96
C ILE A 259 27.75 -10.25 7.95
N PRO A 260 28.36 -10.58 6.78
CA PRO A 260 29.67 -11.23 6.77
C PRO A 260 30.77 -10.38 7.42
N THR A 261 30.74 -9.07 7.22
CA THR A 261 31.69 -8.14 7.87
C THR A 261 31.54 -8.20 9.38
N LEU A 262 30.30 -8.12 9.87
CA LEU A 262 29.97 -8.21 11.30
C LEU A 262 30.42 -9.55 11.89
N ILE A 263 30.14 -10.67 11.22
CA ILE A 263 30.58 -12.00 11.66
C ILE A 263 32.11 -12.10 11.71
N THR A 264 32.80 -11.57 10.68
CA THR A 264 34.27 -11.61 10.61
C THR A 264 34.91 -10.86 11.77
N PHE A 265 34.45 -9.64 12.05
CA PHE A 265 34.95 -8.86 13.19
C PHE A 265 34.54 -9.47 14.52
N SER A 266 33.35 -10.06 14.63
CA SER A 266 32.91 -10.75 15.84
C SER A 266 33.84 -11.91 16.20
N PHE A 267 34.27 -12.69 15.20
CA PHE A 267 35.24 -13.77 15.42
C PHE A 267 36.66 -13.24 15.66
N ALA A 268 37.07 -12.15 15.03
CA ALA A 268 38.36 -11.51 15.31
C ALA A 268 38.44 -11.01 16.77
N PHE A 269 37.38 -10.35 17.25
CA PHE A 269 37.27 -9.94 18.65
C PHE A 269 37.20 -11.15 19.58
N LEU A 270 36.44 -12.20 19.22
CA LEU A 270 36.40 -13.44 20.01
C LEU A 270 37.79 -14.06 20.14
N LEU A 271 38.56 -14.13 19.05
CA LEU A 271 39.87 -14.75 19.04
C LEU A 271 40.90 -13.96 19.85
N ILE A 272 40.84 -12.63 19.81
CA ILE A 272 41.82 -11.76 20.48
C ILE A 272 41.45 -11.54 21.96
N MET A 273 40.17 -11.46 22.29
CA MET A 273 39.67 -11.20 23.65
C MET A 273 39.38 -12.48 24.46
N ARG A 274 39.50 -13.68 23.88
CA ARG A 274 39.20 -14.95 24.58
C ARG A 274 39.99 -15.16 25.88
N ASP A 275 41.19 -14.59 25.97
CA ASP A 275 42.11 -14.83 27.09
C ASP A 275 42.14 -13.65 28.09
N THR A 276 41.33 -12.61 27.88
CA THR A 276 41.35 -11.38 28.69
C THR A 276 40.36 -11.39 29.86
N GLY A 277 39.37 -12.29 29.84
CA GLY A 277 38.36 -12.42 30.91
C GLY A 277 37.31 -11.31 30.96
N VAL A 278 37.33 -10.39 29.99
CA VAL A 278 36.38 -9.27 29.88
C VAL A 278 35.05 -9.79 29.34
N LYS A 279 33.94 -9.63 30.07
CA LYS A 279 32.61 -10.02 29.58
C LYS A 279 32.25 -9.24 28.29
N PRO A 280 31.66 -9.87 27.26
CA PRO A 280 31.09 -11.22 27.15
C PRO A 280 32.08 -12.28 26.65
N TRP A 281 33.40 -12.04 26.76
CA TRP A 281 34.47 -12.93 26.31
C TRP A 281 35.01 -13.74 27.52
N PRO A 282 34.47 -14.94 27.81
CA PRO A 282 34.86 -15.69 29.00
C PRO A 282 36.27 -16.28 28.87
N LEU A 283 36.99 -16.40 30.00
CA LEU A 283 38.21 -17.18 30.07
C LEU A 283 37.92 -18.67 29.80
N ILE A 284 38.66 -19.27 28.88
CA ILE A 284 38.52 -20.69 28.47
C ILE A 284 39.04 -21.67 29.54
N ASP A 285 39.82 -21.20 30.51
CA ASP A 285 40.62 -22.07 31.38
C ASP A 285 39.85 -22.90 32.43
N GLN A 286 38.52 -22.76 32.60
CA GLN A 286 37.79 -23.57 33.62
C GLN A 286 36.39 -24.09 33.25
N GLN A 287 35.80 -23.74 32.10
CA GLN A 287 34.41 -24.15 31.79
C GLN A 287 34.25 -25.04 30.55
N THR A 288 35.31 -25.27 29.77
CA THR A 288 35.22 -25.85 28.42
C THR A 288 34.96 -27.36 28.38
N GLU A 289 35.26 -28.10 29.45
CA GLU A 289 35.08 -29.55 29.46
C GLU A 289 33.61 -29.99 29.55
N ASN A 290 32.69 -29.12 29.99
CA ASN A 290 31.27 -29.45 30.18
C ASN A 290 30.28 -28.45 29.55
N MET A 291 30.71 -27.61 28.59
CA MET A 291 29.77 -26.68 27.94
C MET A 291 28.84 -27.42 26.97
N THR A 292 27.54 -27.21 27.14
CA THR A 292 26.54 -27.69 26.17
C THR A 292 26.65 -26.91 24.87
N MET A 293 26.31 -27.53 23.73
CA MET A 293 26.26 -26.87 22.42
C MET A 293 25.45 -25.55 22.44
N VAL A 294 24.42 -25.48 23.28
CA VAL A 294 23.58 -24.29 23.47
C VAL A 294 24.36 -23.15 24.12
N GLN A 295 25.18 -23.42 25.12
CA GLN A 295 26.01 -22.41 25.80
C GLN A 295 27.07 -21.85 24.85
N THR A 296 27.72 -22.69 24.04
CA THR A 296 28.67 -22.24 23.02
C THR A 296 28.00 -21.32 21.99
N MET A 297 26.79 -21.66 21.52
CA MET A 297 26.03 -20.82 20.60
C MET A 297 25.61 -19.48 21.22
N LEU A 298 25.29 -19.46 22.52
CA LEU A 298 24.97 -18.23 23.24
C LEU A 298 26.18 -17.30 23.37
N ILE A 299 27.38 -17.83 23.63
CA ILE A 299 28.62 -17.02 23.69
C ILE A 299 28.90 -16.39 22.32
N ILE A 300 28.78 -17.17 21.24
CA ILE A 300 28.94 -16.66 19.87
C ILE A 300 27.88 -15.58 19.57
N LEU A 301 26.62 -15.80 19.95
CA LEU A 301 25.55 -14.82 19.75
C LEU A 301 25.79 -13.53 20.54
N GLN A 302 26.29 -13.63 21.78
CA GLN A 302 26.64 -12.47 22.62
C GLN A 302 27.81 -11.68 22.03
N ALA A 303 28.84 -12.36 21.53
CA ALA A 303 29.95 -11.74 20.80
C ALA A 303 29.46 -10.97 19.57
N ILE A 304 28.65 -11.62 18.72
CA ILE A 304 28.02 -11.01 17.54
C ILE A 304 27.17 -9.79 17.93
N THR A 305 26.41 -9.90 19.02
CA THR A 305 25.57 -8.80 19.52
C THR A 305 26.42 -7.62 19.99
N LYS A 306 27.51 -7.86 20.76
CA LYS A 306 28.42 -6.79 21.22
C LYS A 306 29.16 -6.14 20.05
N THR A 307 29.59 -6.91 19.05
CA THR A 307 30.15 -6.33 17.82
C THR A 307 29.11 -5.52 17.04
N SER A 308 27.84 -5.93 17.04
CA SER A 308 26.75 -5.15 16.45
C SER A 308 26.49 -3.83 17.17
N THR A 309 26.52 -3.79 18.51
CA THR A 309 26.32 -2.54 19.28
C THR A 309 27.49 -1.59 19.09
N MET A 310 28.72 -2.10 19.10
CA MET A 310 29.92 -1.33 18.73
C MET A 310 29.78 -0.72 17.34
N MET A 311 29.11 -1.40 16.42
CA MET A 311 28.92 -0.91 15.06
C MET A 311 27.94 0.26 14.93
N ILE A 312 26.99 0.38 15.86
CA ILE A 312 26.03 1.49 15.89
C ILE A 312 26.71 2.77 16.42
N GLY A 313 27.88 2.64 17.05
CA GLY A 313 28.64 3.74 17.65
C GLY A 313 28.74 3.67 19.17
N GLU A 314 28.12 2.67 19.80
CA GLU A 314 28.30 2.38 21.23
C GLU A 314 29.58 1.55 21.41
N VAL A 315 30.74 2.19 21.17
CA VAL A 315 32.03 1.54 21.39
C VAL A 315 32.37 1.69 22.87
N ASP A 316 32.01 0.69 23.67
CA ASP A 316 32.54 0.54 25.04
C ASP A 316 34.01 0.07 24.96
N ALA A 317 34.86 0.97 24.46
CA ALA A 317 36.26 0.72 24.18
C ALA A 317 37.09 0.66 25.47
N ASN A 318 36.58 1.17 26.59
CA ASN A 318 37.33 1.28 27.84
C ASN A 318 37.83 -0.09 28.28
N ASP A 319 36.93 -1.08 28.31
CA ASP A 319 37.26 -2.46 28.65
C ASP A 319 38.30 -3.11 27.70
N ILE A 320 38.34 -2.67 26.43
CA ILE A 320 39.25 -3.23 25.41
C ILE A 320 40.61 -2.54 25.48
N LEU A 321 40.63 -1.23 25.68
CA LEU A 321 41.82 -0.40 25.79
C LEU A 321 42.57 -0.65 27.11
N ASP A 322 41.84 -0.97 28.18
CA ASP A 322 42.40 -1.31 29.49
C ASP A 322 43.25 -2.60 29.48
N THR A 323 43.10 -3.43 28.43
CA THR A 323 43.95 -4.62 28.21
C THR A 323 45.42 -4.27 27.96
N ASN A 324 45.77 -3.01 27.65
CA ASN A 324 47.13 -2.53 27.38
C ASN A 324 47.89 -3.32 26.28
N GLN A 325 47.17 -3.98 25.38
CA GLN A 325 47.75 -4.72 24.26
C GLN A 325 47.57 -3.92 22.96
N TRP A 326 48.61 -3.89 22.13
CA TRP A 326 48.59 -3.12 20.87
C TRP A 326 47.69 -3.77 19.80
N ILE A 327 47.52 -5.09 19.81
CA ILE A 327 46.73 -5.83 18.82
C ILE A 327 45.22 -5.50 18.91
N PRO A 328 44.56 -5.58 20.10
CA PRO A 328 43.17 -5.14 20.25
C PRO A 328 42.94 -3.68 19.85
N SER A 329 43.85 -2.78 20.22
CA SER A 329 43.72 -1.34 19.91
C SER A 329 43.76 -1.06 18.41
N ILE A 330 44.65 -1.73 17.66
CA ILE A 330 44.66 -1.64 16.19
C ILE A 330 43.39 -2.24 15.58
N LEU A 331 42.91 -3.38 16.11
CA LEU A 331 41.69 -4.01 15.62
C LEU A 331 40.47 -3.10 15.81
N VAL A 332 40.32 -2.46 16.97
CA VAL A 332 39.24 -1.49 17.25
C VAL A 332 39.33 -0.29 16.33
N LEU A 333 40.53 0.25 16.09
CA LEU A 333 40.72 1.38 15.19
C LEU A 333 40.35 1.04 13.74
N VAL A 334 40.80 -0.11 13.23
CA VAL A 334 40.46 -0.58 11.88
C VAL A 334 38.95 -0.85 11.77
N PHE A 335 38.36 -1.46 12.80
CA PHE A 335 36.93 -1.68 12.89
C PHE A 335 36.17 -0.36 12.81
N GLU A 336 36.50 0.64 13.63
CA GLU A 336 35.83 1.93 13.68
C GLU A 336 35.87 2.68 12.34
N ILE A 337 37.03 2.70 11.68
CA ILE A 337 37.17 3.32 10.35
C ILE A 337 36.27 2.61 9.33
N ILE A 338 36.28 1.28 9.29
CA ILE A 338 35.49 0.52 8.32
C ILE A 338 33.99 0.64 8.63
N THR A 339 33.59 0.50 9.89
CA THR A 339 32.18 0.34 10.22
C THR A 339 31.47 1.66 10.50
N VAL A 340 32.06 2.54 11.30
CA VAL A 340 31.45 3.81 11.68
C VAL A 340 31.62 4.83 10.55
N ILE A 341 32.82 4.92 9.96
CA ILE A 341 33.09 5.96 8.96
C ILE A 341 32.65 5.54 7.55
N LEU A 342 32.90 4.30 7.11
CA LEU A 342 32.53 3.88 5.75
C LEU A 342 31.11 3.31 5.67
N LEU A 343 30.77 2.31 6.49
CA LEU A 343 29.50 1.59 6.35
C LEU A 343 28.27 2.39 6.84
N MET A 344 28.37 3.11 7.97
CA MET A 344 27.23 3.90 8.48
C MET A 344 26.90 5.07 7.55
N ASN A 345 27.91 5.81 7.07
CA ASN A 345 27.73 6.92 6.14
C ASN A 345 27.20 6.47 4.77
N LEU A 346 27.61 5.28 4.30
CA LEU A 346 27.03 4.66 3.12
C LEU A 346 25.54 4.36 3.32
N MET A 347 25.15 3.85 4.49
CA MET A 347 23.74 3.53 4.78
C MET A 347 22.87 4.79 4.81
N VAL A 348 23.33 5.85 5.47
CA VAL A 348 22.59 7.13 5.57
C VAL A 348 22.46 7.80 4.21
N SER A 349 23.54 7.85 3.41
CA SER A 349 23.51 8.46 2.08
C SER A 349 22.57 7.75 1.11
N LEU A 350 22.47 6.41 1.18
CA LEU A 350 21.52 5.63 0.38
C LEU A 350 20.06 5.81 0.83
N ALA A 351 19.82 6.04 2.12
CA ALA A 351 18.48 6.29 2.64
C ALA A 351 17.96 7.70 2.29
N VAL A 352 18.84 8.71 2.36
CA VAL A 352 18.48 10.13 2.17
C VAL A 352 18.31 10.50 0.69
N GLY A 353 19.10 9.90 -0.22
CA GLY A 353 19.08 10.26 -1.65
C GLY A 353 17.73 10.03 -2.36
N ASP A 354 16.82 9.27 -1.76
CA ASP A 354 15.65 8.70 -2.45
C ASP A 354 14.29 9.15 -1.90
N VAL A 355 14.22 10.07 -0.92
CA VAL A 355 12.98 10.32 -0.13
C VAL A 355 11.80 10.80 -0.98
N ASN A 356 11.99 11.76 -1.88
CA ASN A 356 10.89 12.29 -2.71
C ASN A 356 10.41 11.27 -3.75
N TYR A 357 11.36 10.61 -4.43
CA TYR A 357 11.03 9.51 -5.35
C TYR A 357 10.31 8.36 -4.62
N LEU A 358 10.73 8.08 -3.38
CA LEU A 358 10.14 7.08 -2.51
C LEU A 358 8.70 7.44 -2.10
N LYS A 359 8.45 8.72 -1.77
CA LYS A 359 7.12 9.25 -1.46
C LYS A 359 6.17 9.11 -2.65
N ASN A 360 6.55 9.57 -3.84
CA ASN A 360 5.71 9.49 -5.04
C ASN A 360 5.42 8.03 -5.43
N THR A 361 6.45 7.17 -5.35
CA THR A 361 6.27 5.72 -5.57
C THR A 361 5.35 5.08 -4.54
N ALA A 362 5.37 5.55 -3.28
CA ALA A 362 4.51 5.07 -2.21
C ALA A 362 3.06 5.52 -2.42
N GLN A 363 2.82 6.77 -2.83
CA GLN A 363 1.49 7.27 -3.20
C GLN A 363 0.90 6.44 -4.36
N ASP A 364 1.70 6.16 -5.40
CA ASP A 364 1.28 5.30 -6.51
C ASP A 364 0.89 3.88 -6.07
N LYS A 365 1.67 3.27 -5.16
CA LYS A 365 1.35 1.96 -4.60
C LYS A 365 0.11 2.01 -3.70
N LEU A 366 -0.05 3.09 -2.95
CA LEU A 366 -1.20 3.31 -2.08
C LEU A 366 -2.49 3.41 -2.89
N LEU A 367 -2.50 4.19 -3.98
CA LEU A 367 -3.63 4.30 -4.89
C LEU A 367 -4.04 2.93 -5.43
N LYS A 368 -3.07 2.15 -5.92
CA LYS A 368 -3.30 0.78 -6.43
C LYS A 368 -3.96 -0.13 -5.39
N ILE A 369 -3.56 0.00 -4.12
CA ILE A 369 -4.10 -0.78 -3.01
C ILE A 369 -5.49 -0.32 -2.61
N LYS A 370 -5.74 1.00 -2.58
CA LYS A 370 -7.05 1.58 -2.29
C LYS A 370 -8.07 1.22 -3.36
N VAL A 371 -7.73 1.35 -4.64
CA VAL A 371 -8.57 0.88 -5.77
C VAL A 371 -8.85 -0.63 -5.65
N ASN A 372 -7.83 -1.44 -5.36
CA ASN A 372 -8.04 -2.87 -5.15
C ASN A 372 -8.98 -3.16 -3.97
N PHE A 373 -8.88 -2.38 -2.90
CA PHE A 373 -9.75 -2.53 -1.74
C PHE A 373 -11.20 -2.17 -2.08
N VAL A 374 -11.45 -1.10 -2.84
CA VAL A 374 -12.81 -0.77 -3.32
C VAL A 374 -13.38 -1.89 -4.18
N ILE A 375 -12.60 -2.41 -5.14
CA ILE A 375 -13.05 -3.54 -5.96
C ILE A 375 -13.41 -4.75 -5.08
N GLU A 376 -12.56 -5.10 -4.12
CA GLU A 376 -12.81 -6.22 -3.20
C GLU A 376 -14.03 -5.95 -2.29
N ALA A 377 -14.25 -4.72 -1.84
CA ALA A 377 -15.37 -4.34 -0.99
C ALA A 377 -16.71 -4.37 -1.76
N LEU A 378 -16.72 -3.85 -2.99
CA LEU A 378 -17.89 -3.89 -3.87
C LEU A 378 -18.26 -5.34 -4.24
N GLN A 379 -17.27 -6.17 -4.58
CA GLN A 379 -17.48 -7.60 -4.79
C GLN A 379 -18.08 -8.27 -3.55
N LEU A 380 -17.54 -8.00 -2.35
CA LEU A 380 -18.11 -8.57 -1.13
C LEU A 380 -19.57 -8.16 -0.92
N SER A 381 -19.91 -6.91 -1.27
CA SER A 381 -21.26 -6.39 -1.14
C SER A 381 -22.28 -7.07 -2.06
N GLU A 382 -21.87 -7.58 -3.22
CA GLU A 382 -22.76 -8.28 -4.16
C GLU A 382 -23.04 -9.74 -3.77
N LEU A 383 -22.10 -10.43 -3.13
CA LEU A 383 -22.25 -11.85 -2.80
C LEU A 383 -23.13 -12.13 -1.59
N HIS A 384 -23.36 -11.16 -0.70
CA HIS A 384 -24.07 -11.40 0.56
C HIS A 384 -25.22 -10.41 0.77
N PRO A 385 -26.47 -10.89 0.88
CA PRO A 385 -27.61 -10.08 1.31
C PRO A 385 -27.61 -9.73 2.81
N PHE A 386 -26.60 -10.14 3.59
CA PHE A 386 -26.44 -9.79 5.03
C PHE A 386 -26.15 -8.29 5.29
N ASN A 387 -26.17 -7.46 4.25
CA ASN A 387 -25.60 -6.12 4.25
C ASN A 387 -26.62 -4.98 4.42
N GLN A 388 -27.73 -5.19 5.16
CA GLN A 388 -28.59 -4.06 5.56
C GLN A 388 -27.81 -2.99 6.37
N LEU A 389 -26.71 -3.36 7.02
CA LEU A 389 -25.84 -2.45 7.78
C LEU A 389 -24.78 -1.71 6.94
N PHE A 390 -24.41 -2.23 5.76
CA PHE A 390 -23.30 -1.69 4.94
C PHE A 390 -23.62 -1.78 3.44
N THR A 391 -24.73 -1.17 3.02
CA THR A 391 -25.12 -1.12 1.62
C THR A 391 -24.23 -0.14 0.82
N LEU A 392 -23.01 -0.59 0.49
CA LEU A 392 -22.04 0.16 -0.35
C LEU A 392 -22.56 0.45 -1.77
N HIS A 393 -23.54 -0.33 -2.23
CA HIS A 393 -24.06 -0.26 -3.60
C HIS A 393 -25.30 0.64 -3.76
N THR A 394 -25.95 1.06 -2.67
CA THR A 394 -27.18 1.88 -2.73
C THR A 394 -26.95 3.38 -2.55
N LYS A 395 -25.82 3.78 -1.96
CA LYS A 395 -25.45 5.20 -1.91
C LYS A 395 -24.95 5.66 -3.26
N LYS A 396 -25.76 6.52 -3.89
CA LYS A 396 -25.44 7.19 -5.15
C LYS A 396 -24.21 8.07 -4.99
N THR A 397 -23.28 8.02 -5.93
CA THR A 397 -22.10 8.88 -5.93
C THR A 397 -22.47 10.34 -6.15
N GLN A 398 -21.89 11.21 -5.33
CA GLN A 398 -22.09 12.65 -5.40
C GLN A 398 -21.41 13.22 -6.66
N SER A 399 -22.19 13.98 -7.42
CA SER A 399 -21.81 14.50 -8.73
C SER A 399 -20.88 15.70 -8.71
N VAL A 400 -20.73 16.42 -7.60
CA VAL A 400 -19.85 17.60 -7.51
C VAL A 400 -18.74 17.35 -6.50
N MET A 401 -17.51 17.71 -6.85
CA MET A 401 -16.33 17.71 -5.98
C MET A 401 -15.70 19.09 -5.97
N ILE A 402 -15.37 19.59 -4.79
CA ILE A 402 -14.73 20.88 -4.59
C ILE A 402 -13.41 20.65 -3.87
N ILE A 403 -12.33 21.19 -4.43
CA ILE A 403 -10.98 21.10 -3.88
C ILE A 403 -10.51 22.52 -3.61
N HIS A 404 -10.09 22.78 -2.38
CA HIS A 404 -9.49 24.04 -1.97
C HIS A 404 -7.96 23.96 -2.14
N ASP A 405 -7.30 25.11 -2.32
CA ASP A 405 -5.84 25.18 -2.48
C ASP A 405 -5.06 24.68 -1.24
N ASN A 406 -5.71 24.57 -0.08
CA ASN A 406 -5.14 23.97 1.12
C ASN A 406 -5.11 22.42 1.10
N GLY A 407 -5.69 21.79 0.06
CA GLY A 407 -5.77 20.35 -0.12
C GLY A 407 -7.03 19.69 0.47
N ASP A 408 -7.87 20.44 1.17
CA ASP A 408 -9.16 19.94 1.66
C ASP A 408 -10.16 19.82 0.51
N TYR A 409 -11.05 18.83 0.62
CA TYR A 409 -12.09 18.63 -0.37
C TYR A 409 -13.39 18.14 0.24
N PHE A 410 -14.50 18.52 -0.39
CA PHE A 410 -15.80 17.96 -0.10
C PHE A 410 -16.59 17.69 -1.37
N THR A 411 -17.61 16.84 -1.22
CA THR A 411 -18.40 16.33 -2.33
C THR A 411 -19.88 16.54 -2.02
N THR A 412 -20.65 16.93 -3.03
CA THR A 412 -22.09 17.23 -2.89
C THR A 412 -22.85 16.73 -4.11
N ASP A 413 -24.11 16.34 -3.94
CA ASP A 413 -24.95 15.86 -5.05
C ASP A 413 -25.71 17.04 -5.66
N ARG A 414 -25.36 17.41 -6.90
CA ARG A 414 -26.10 18.38 -7.72
C ARG A 414 -26.22 17.90 -9.16
N GLY A 415 -27.11 18.54 -9.92
CA GLY A 415 -27.29 18.24 -11.34
C GLY A 415 -26.02 18.54 -12.15
N PHE A 416 -25.80 17.76 -13.21
CA PHE A 416 -24.74 18.07 -14.16
C PHE A 416 -25.16 19.29 -15.01
N PRO A 417 -24.33 20.34 -15.13
CA PRO A 417 -24.71 21.56 -15.82
C PRO A 417 -24.71 21.32 -17.34
N ASN A 418 -25.88 21.07 -17.91
CA ASN A 418 -26.05 20.84 -19.35
C ASN A 418 -26.01 22.14 -20.17
N ASP A 419 -26.46 23.26 -19.60
CA ASP A 419 -26.72 24.52 -20.33
C ASP A 419 -25.67 25.63 -20.08
N ALA A 420 -24.61 25.33 -19.34
CA ALA A 420 -23.59 26.33 -18.99
C ALA A 420 -22.62 26.60 -20.15
N ALA A 421 -22.28 27.86 -20.38
CA ALA A 421 -21.33 28.28 -21.41
C ALA A 421 -19.94 27.67 -21.14
N GLU A 422 -19.50 26.82 -22.06
CA GLU A 422 -18.17 26.22 -22.06
C GLU A 422 -17.18 27.17 -22.75
N THR A 423 -15.95 27.27 -22.24
CA THR A 423 -14.85 27.80 -23.06
C THR A 423 -14.64 26.81 -24.20
N CYS A 424 -14.96 27.21 -25.43
CA CYS A 424 -14.50 26.46 -26.61
C CYS A 424 -12.97 26.39 -26.57
N ASP A 425 -12.39 25.22 -26.87
CA ASP A 425 -10.96 25.11 -27.11
C ASP A 425 -10.57 26.16 -28.18
N GLU A 426 -9.85 27.20 -27.78
CA GLU A 426 -9.39 28.21 -28.71
C GLU A 426 -8.17 27.64 -29.46
N SER A 427 -8.42 27.10 -30.65
CA SER A 427 -7.36 26.72 -31.57
C SER A 427 -6.88 27.96 -32.31
N PHE A 428 -5.69 28.46 -31.98
CA PHE A 428 -5.07 29.53 -32.75
C PHE A 428 -4.23 28.92 -33.86
N LYS A 429 -4.67 29.14 -35.10
CA LYS A 429 -3.98 28.70 -36.30
C LYS A 429 -3.09 29.81 -36.83
N ILE A 430 -1.78 29.68 -36.64
CA ILE A 430 -0.80 30.62 -37.19
C ILE A 430 -0.38 30.08 -38.57
N ASN A 431 -0.83 30.76 -39.62
CA ASN A 431 -0.47 30.43 -41.00
C ASN A 431 0.58 31.43 -41.50
N MET A 432 1.81 30.98 -41.76
CA MET A 432 2.87 31.84 -42.26
C MET A 432 2.89 31.82 -43.79
N SER A 433 2.36 32.85 -44.43
CA SER A 433 2.40 33.03 -45.89
C SER A 433 3.82 33.38 -46.40
N ASP A 434 4.00 33.37 -47.73
CA ASP A 434 5.25 33.29 -48.52
C ASP A 434 6.50 34.05 -48.05
N ALA A 435 6.36 35.09 -47.21
CA ALA A 435 7.51 35.82 -46.67
C ALA A 435 8.35 35.01 -45.65
N GLY A 436 7.75 34.04 -44.95
CA GLY A 436 8.43 33.15 -43.98
C GLY A 436 9.09 33.85 -42.77
N VAL A 437 9.56 33.08 -41.78
CA VAL A 437 10.29 33.60 -40.62
C VAL A 437 11.79 33.36 -40.78
N ARG A 438 12.59 34.43 -40.63
CA ARG A 438 14.04 34.42 -40.80
C ARG A 438 14.74 34.27 -39.44
N LEU A 439 15.21 33.07 -39.13
CA LEU A 439 15.94 32.78 -37.90
C LEU A 439 17.43 33.04 -38.09
N ARG A 440 17.98 33.91 -37.25
CA ARG A 440 19.41 34.20 -37.18
C ARG A 440 19.97 33.57 -35.92
N ILE A 441 20.56 32.38 -36.05
CA ILE A 441 21.15 31.68 -34.91
C ILE A 441 22.65 31.98 -34.89
N ARG A 442 23.10 32.68 -33.85
CA ARG A 442 24.53 32.88 -33.59
C ARG A 442 25.06 31.65 -32.88
N THR A 443 26.05 31.00 -33.49
CA THR A 443 26.79 29.89 -32.88
C THR A 443 28.24 30.32 -32.67
N ALA A 444 28.98 29.61 -31.81
CA ALA A 444 30.39 29.90 -31.51
C ALA A 444 31.30 29.88 -32.76
N ARG A 445 30.86 29.30 -33.88
CA ARG A 445 31.60 29.24 -35.16
C ARG A 445 31.03 30.15 -36.27
N GLY A 446 30.10 31.06 -35.94
CA GLY A 446 29.54 32.03 -36.89
C GLY A 446 28.01 32.14 -36.85
N VAL A 447 27.49 33.02 -37.72
CA VAL A 447 26.06 33.29 -37.86
C VAL A 447 25.48 32.36 -38.94
N LYS A 448 24.54 31.49 -38.57
CA LYS A 448 23.76 30.71 -39.54
C LYS A 448 22.39 31.35 -39.75
N HIS A 449 21.98 31.45 -41.00
CA HIS A 449 20.67 31.95 -41.41
C HIS A 449 19.80 30.77 -41.86
N GLY A 450 18.64 30.61 -41.25
CA GLY A 450 17.60 29.68 -41.67
C GLY A 450 16.32 30.44 -42.03
N ILE A 451 15.64 30.05 -43.10
CA ILE A 451 14.34 30.59 -43.47
C ILE A 451 13.33 29.45 -43.36
N ILE A 452 12.35 29.61 -42.49
CA ILE A 452 11.22 28.69 -42.40
C ILE A 452 10.11 29.28 -43.28
N ARG A 453 9.76 28.57 -44.36
CA ARG A 453 8.67 28.92 -45.29
C ARG A 453 7.61 27.82 -45.24
N ASN A 454 6.33 28.19 -45.41
CA ASN A 454 5.18 27.29 -45.40
C ASN A 454 5.09 26.45 -44.12
N CYS A 455 5.13 27.10 -42.97
CA CYS A 455 4.91 26.47 -41.68
C CYS A 455 3.51 26.79 -41.19
N GLU A 456 2.74 25.75 -40.92
CA GLU A 456 1.44 25.81 -40.28
C GLU A 456 1.62 25.34 -38.84
N ILE A 457 1.38 26.24 -37.89
CA ILE A 457 1.43 25.92 -36.46
C ILE A 457 0.01 26.05 -35.94
N GLU A 458 -0.59 24.90 -35.64
CA GLU A 458 -1.86 24.81 -34.92
C GLU A 458 -1.54 24.64 -33.44
N CYS A 459 -1.87 25.66 -32.64
CA CYS A 459 -1.74 25.61 -31.19
C CYS A 459 -3.15 25.52 -30.62
N VAL A 460 -3.50 24.35 -30.06
CA VAL A 460 -4.78 24.14 -29.39
C VAL A 460 -4.56 24.41 -27.91
N GLU A 461 -5.12 25.51 -27.40
CA GLU A 461 -5.13 25.79 -25.96
C GLU A 461 -6.15 24.87 -25.30
N THR A 462 -5.74 23.63 -25.06
CA THR A 462 -6.52 22.69 -24.25
C THR A 462 -6.27 22.98 -22.78
N SER A 463 -7.31 22.84 -21.95
CA SER A 463 -7.09 22.74 -20.51
C SER A 463 -6.08 21.62 -20.25
N VAL A 464 -5.13 21.81 -19.32
CA VAL A 464 -4.02 20.86 -19.06
C VAL A 464 -4.49 19.41 -18.82
N SER A 465 -5.77 19.23 -18.44
CA SER A 465 -6.44 17.96 -18.20
C SER A 465 -7.34 17.44 -19.35
N GLY A 466 -7.64 18.24 -20.38
CA GLY A 466 -8.60 17.93 -21.44
C GLY A 466 -10.07 17.93 -20.97
N ILE A 467 -10.34 18.48 -19.79
CA ILE A 467 -11.69 18.61 -19.22
C ILE A 467 -12.26 19.99 -19.61
N PRO A 468 -13.49 20.07 -20.15
CA PRO A 468 -14.14 21.34 -20.48
C PRO A 468 -14.24 22.28 -19.27
N VAL A 469 -13.86 23.55 -19.45
CA VAL A 469 -13.91 24.57 -18.40
C VAL A 469 -15.14 25.45 -18.58
N LEU A 470 -15.86 25.70 -17.49
CA LEU A 470 -17.03 26.58 -17.45
C LEU A 470 -16.58 28.04 -17.26
N VAL A 471 -17.15 28.94 -18.06
CA VAL A 471 -16.85 30.39 -18.02
C VAL A 471 -17.51 31.05 -16.81
N GLU A 472 -18.75 30.67 -16.52
CA GLU A 472 -19.55 31.23 -15.44
C GLU A 472 -19.85 30.16 -14.39
N ASN A 473 -20.06 30.60 -13.15
CA ASN A 473 -20.51 29.70 -12.09
C ASN A 473 -21.94 29.26 -12.42
N PRO A 474 -22.20 27.96 -12.67
CA PRO A 474 -23.55 27.50 -13.00
C PRO A 474 -24.54 27.70 -11.85
N ASP A 475 -24.06 27.82 -10.61
CA ASP A 475 -24.88 28.00 -9.42
C ASP A 475 -24.42 29.24 -8.62
N ALA A 476 -25.28 30.26 -8.48
CA ALA A 476 -24.97 31.48 -7.72
C ALA A 476 -24.82 31.26 -6.20
N ASP A 477 -25.20 30.08 -5.70
CA ASP A 477 -25.11 29.72 -4.29
C ASP A 477 -23.69 29.30 -3.91
N LYS A 478 -23.22 29.78 -2.75
CA LYS A 478 -21.98 29.27 -2.16
C LYS A 478 -22.15 27.79 -1.81
N TYR A 479 -21.18 26.97 -2.20
CA TYR A 479 -21.14 25.59 -1.80
C TYR A 479 -20.73 25.52 -0.32
N GLU A 480 -21.68 25.23 0.57
CA GLU A 480 -21.39 25.01 1.98
C GLU A 480 -20.96 23.57 2.23
N CYS A 481 -19.91 23.41 3.05
CA CYS A 481 -19.46 22.09 3.50
C CYS A 481 -20.48 21.52 4.49
N SER A 482 -21.20 20.46 4.07
CA SER A 482 -22.16 19.76 4.91
C SER A 482 -21.57 18.51 5.59
N ASP A 483 -20.24 18.38 5.62
CA ASP A 483 -19.59 17.19 6.18
C ASP A 483 -19.80 17.12 7.69
N ASN A 484 -20.24 15.96 8.18
CA ASN A 484 -20.23 15.70 9.61
C ASN A 484 -18.81 15.34 10.10
N CYS A 485 -18.57 15.41 11.41
CA CYS A 485 -17.31 15.00 12.02
C CYS A 485 -16.89 13.56 11.63
N LEU A 486 -17.86 12.65 11.47
CA LEU A 486 -17.62 11.28 11.01
C LEU A 486 -17.16 11.22 9.54
N ASP A 487 -17.63 12.12 8.68
CA ASP A 487 -17.22 12.18 7.28
C ASP A 487 -15.79 12.73 7.19
N THR A 488 -15.46 13.76 7.98
CA THR A 488 -14.09 14.27 8.12
C THR A 488 -13.13 13.18 8.62
N TYR A 489 -13.52 12.41 9.65
CA TYR A 489 -12.74 11.28 10.14
C TYR A 489 -12.55 10.20 9.08
N SER A 490 -13.61 9.86 8.34
CA SER A 490 -13.58 8.83 7.31
C SER A 490 -12.68 9.22 6.13
N LYS A 491 -12.75 10.49 5.70
CA LYS A 491 -11.86 11.08 4.69
C LYS A 491 -10.41 11.06 5.17
N TRP A 492 -10.14 11.49 6.40
CA TRP A 492 -8.80 11.43 6.97
C TRP A 492 -8.25 10.00 7.05
N LEU A 493 -9.08 9.04 7.48
CA LEU A 493 -8.64 7.67 7.74
C LEU A 493 -8.31 6.90 6.45
N ILE A 494 -9.13 7.00 5.40
CA ILE A 494 -8.97 6.14 4.20
C ILE A 494 -9.14 6.89 2.88
N GLY A 495 -9.61 8.15 2.91
CA GLY A 495 -9.81 8.99 1.73
C GLY A 495 -8.53 9.21 0.92
N LEU A 496 -8.68 9.56 -0.34
CA LEU A 496 -7.59 9.87 -1.24
C LEU A 496 -7.08 11.30 -0.99
N ASP A 497 -5.76 11.47 -1.10
CA ASP A 497 -5.10 12.77 -1.16
C ASP A 497 -5.30 13.34 -2.57
N LEU A 498 -6.49 13.90 -2.82
CA LEU A 498 -6.91 14.30 -4.16
C LEU A 498 -6.03 15.42 -4.73
N ALA A 499 -5.62 16.40 -3.92
CA ALA A 499 -4.67 17.43 -4.34
C ALA A 499 -3.36 16.82 -4.81
N GLY A 500 -2.76 15.93 -4.02
CA GLY A 500 -1.52 15.25 -4.39
C GLY A 500 -1.64 14.40 -5.66
N TYR A 501 -2.79 13.77 -5.93
CA TYR A 501 -2.98 12.97 -7.15
C TYR A 501 -3.31 13.79 -8.40
N LEU A 502 -3.83 15.00 -8.25
CA LEU A 502 -4.16 15.89 -9.37
C LEU A 502 -2.96 16.74 -9.80
N ASP A 503 -2.02 16.99 -8.90
CA ASP A 503 -0.74 17.65 -9.19
C ASP A 503 0.32 16.72 -9.82
N MET A 504 0.11 15.39 -9.75
CA MET A 504 1.01 14.34 -10.27
C MET A 504 0.63 13.83 -11.65
#